data_AF-A0A5F4VY48-F1
#
_entry.id   AF-A0A5F4VY48-F1
#
_cell.length_a   1.000
_cell.length_b   1.000
_cell.length_c   1.000
_cell.angle_alpha   90.00
_cell.angle_beta   90.00
_cell.angle_gamma   90.00
#
_symmetry.space_group_name_H-M   'P 1'
#
loop_
_entity.id
_entity.type
_entity.pdbx_description
1 polymer ?
#
loop_
_entity_poly.entity_id
_entity_poly.type
_entity_poly.pdbx_seq_one_letter_code
_entity_poly.pdbx_strand_id
1 'polypeptide(L)'
;MENIHSEMYSLLIDTYIKDPNEREFLFNAIETMPCVKKNADWTLPWIGDKETTYGEGVVAFAAVEGIFFSGSFASIFWLKKRGLMPGLTFSNELISRDEGLHCDFACLMFKQLVHKPSEERVREIIINAIRIEQELLTEALPVKLIGKNCTLMKQCIEFVADRLMLELGFSKVLGD
;
A
#
# COMPACT_ATOMS: atom_id res chain seq x y z
N MET A 1 10.90 -12.82 0.62
CA MET A 1 9.97 -12.51 -0.48
C MET A 1 10.23 -11.10 -0.98
N GLU A 2 10.22 -10.08 -0.12
CA GLU A 2 10.49 -8.68 -0.48
C GLU A 2 11.70 -8.40 -1.39
N ASN A 3 12.84 -9.07 -1.20
CA ASN A 3 13.98 -8.91 -2.11
C ASN A 3 13.65 -9.31 -3.55
N ILE A 4 12.83 -10.35 -3.73
CA ILE A 4 12.35 -10.81 -5.05
C ILE A 4 11.32 -9.82 -5.61
N HIS A 5 10.48 -9.21 -4.77
CA HIS A 5 9.55 -8.15 -5.21
C HIS A 5 10.35 -6.95 -5.75
N SER A 6 11.39 -6.54 -5.02
CA SER A 6 12.29 -5.44 -5.41
C SER A 6 13.04 -5.74 -6.72
N GLU A 7 13.53 -6.97 -6.89
CA GLU A 7 14.13 -7.41 -8.16
C GLU A 7 13.11 -7.39 -9.30
N MET A 8 11.89 -7.90 -9.06
CA MET A 8 10.82 -7.95 -10.06
C MET A 8 10.41 -6.54 -10.52
N TYR A 9 10.25 -5.58 -9.59
CA TYR A 9 9.95 -4.19 -9.96
C TYR A 9 11.11 -3.53 -10.70
N SER A 10 12.35 -3.76 -10.28
CA SER A 10 13.53 -3.27 -11.00
C SER A 10 13.59 -3.80 -12.43
N LEU A 11 13.33 -5.10 -12.61
CA LEU A 11 13.29 -5.74 -13.92
C LEU A 11 12.17 -5.18 -14.81
N LEU A 12 10.99 -4.89 -14.25
CA LEU A 12 9.89 -4.25 -15.00
C LEU A 12 10.28 -2.84 -15.46
N ILE A 13 10.87 -2.03 -14.58
CA ILE A 13 11.34 -0.68 -14.90
C ILE A 13 12.41 -0.74 -15.99
N ASP A 14 13.43 -1.59 -15.85
CA ASP A 14 14.48 -1.79 -16.87
C ASP A 14 13.92 -2.27 -18.22
N THR A 15 12.85 -3.05 -18.18
CA THR A 15 12.21 -3.57 -19.39
C THR A 15 11.44 -2.46 -20.12
N TYR A 16 10.71 -1.61 -19.40
CA TYR A 16 9.79 -0.63 -20.00
C TYR A 16 10.42 0.74 -20.24
N ILE A 17 11.37 1.16 -19.41
CA ILE A 17 12.02 2.46 -19.49
C ILE A 17 13.43 2.28 -20.06
N LYS A 18 13.65 2.73 -21.29
CA LYS A 18 14.92 2.55 -21.99
C LYS A 18 15.93 3.66 -21.70
N ASP A 19 15.46 4.86 -21.38
CA ASP A 19 16.34 5.98 -21.03
C ASP A 19 16.96 5.73 -19.64
N PRO A 20 18.31 5.65 -19.52
CA PRO A 20 18.98 5.50 -18.23
C PRO A 20 18.72 6.68 -17.28
N ASN A 21 18.56 7.90 -17.78
CA ASN A 21 18.33 9.07 -16.92
C ASN A 21 16.94 9.02 -16.28
N GLU A 22 15.93 8.63 -17.07
CA GLU A 22 14.58 8.43 -16.56
C GLU A 22 14.52 7.27 -15.55
N ARG A 23 15.27 6.18 -15.79
CA ARG A 23 15.39 5.09 -14.81
C ARG A 23 16.02 5.54 -13.50
N GLU A 24 17.13 6.26 -13.55
CA GLU A 24 17.79 6.79 -12.35
C GLU A 24 16.85 7.71 -11.56
N PHE A 25 16.09 8.55 -12.24
CA PHE A 25 15.06 9.38 -11.61
C PHE A 25 14.00 8.54 -10.88
N LEU A 26 13.51 7.46 -11.50
CA LEU A 26 12.49 6.57 -10.94
C LEU A 26 13.02 5.69 -9.79
N PHE A 27 14.28 5.23 -9.85
CA PHE A 27 14.89 4.47 -8.76
C PHE A 27 15.11 5.33 -7.51
N ASN A 28 15.33 6.63 -7.68
CA ASN A 28 15.47 7.58 -6.57
C ASN A 28 14.14 8.22 -6.15
N ALA A 29 13.00 7.57 -6.40
CA ALA A 29 11.65 8.12 -6.20
C ALA A 29 11.40 8.71 -4.80
N ILE A 30 12.01 8.21 -3.73
CA ILE A 30 11.88 8.78 -2.38
C ILE A 30 12.43 10.22 -2.33
N GLU A 31 13.48 10.51 -3.09
CA GLU A 31 14.10 11.84 -3.17
C GLU A 31 13.51 12.69 -4.30
N THR A 32 13.07 12.06 -5.38
CA THR A 32 12.66 12.74 -6.62
C THR A 32 11.15 12.92 -6.77
N MET A 33 10.33 12.11 -6.09
CA MET A 33 8.86 12.11 -6.22
C MET A 33 8.20 12.44 -4.87
N PRO A 34 7.62 13.65 -4.71
CA PRO A 34 7.00 14.08 -3.45
C PRO A 34 5.90 13.14 -2.93
N CYS A 35 5.16 12.49 -3.82
CA CYS A 35 4.11 11.54 -3.44
C CYS A 35 4.67 10.24 -2.83
N VAL A 36 5.81 9.76 -3.33
CA VAL A 36 6.51 8.59 -2.77
C VAL A 36 7.19 8.96 -1.46
N LYS A 37 7.78 10.17 -1.40
CA LYS A 37 8.36 10.72 -0.17
C LYS A 37 7.34 10.75 0.97
N LYS A 38 6.10 11.17 0.72
CA LYS A 38 5.04 11.23 1.74
C LYS A 38 4.76 9.85 2.36
N ASN A 39 4.73 8.80 1.54
CA ASN A 39 4.58 7.42 2.04
C ASN A 39 5.78 7.00 2.90
N ALA A 40 7.00 7.34 2.47
CA ALA A 40 8.22 7.05 3.21
C ALA A 40 8.26 7.80 4.55
N ASP A 41 7.96 9.10 4.55
CA ASP A 41 7.94 9.96 5.73
C ASP A 41 6.89 9.51 6.76
N TRP A 42 5.78 8.92 6.30
CA TRP A 42 4.81 8.28 7.20
C TRP A 42 5.33 6.94 7.76
N THR A 43 6.06 6.15 6.97
CA THR A 43 6.49 4.80 7.33
C THR A 43 7.69 4.78 8.27
N LEU A 44 8.71 5.60 8.00
CA LEU A 44 9.99 5.60 8.72
C LEU A 44 9.88 5.78 10.24
N PRO A 45 9.00 6.65 10.78
CA PRO A 45 8.84 6.81 12.22
C PRO A 45 8.45 5.51 12.93
N TRP A 46 7.60 4.67 12.32
CA TRP A 46 7.15 3.41 12.92
C TRP A 46 8.25 2.36 13.06
N ILE A 47 9.36 2.52 12.32
CA ILE A 47 10.52 1.62 12.35
C ILE A 47 11.59 2.17 13.31
N GLY A 48 11.77 3.49 13.35
CA GLY A 48 12.91 4.14 14.00
C GLY A 48 12.61 4.79 15.36
N ASP A 49 11.35 5.04 15.70
CA ASP A 49 10.97 5.71 16.94
C ASP A 49 10.96 4.74 18.13
N LYS A 50 11.65 5.11 19.20
CA LYS A 50 11.73 4.32 20.44
C LYS A 50 10.44 4.35 21.26
N GLU A 51 9.60 5.35 21.04
CA GLU A 51 8.33 5.50 21.74
C GLU A 51 7.19 4.69 21.08
N THR A 52 7.39 4.19 19.86
CA THR A 52 6.39 3.35 19.17
C THR A 52 6.27 2.00 19.88
N THR A 53 5.07 1.67 20.35
CA THR A 53 4.81 0.35 20.92
C THR A 53 4.81 -0.71 19.82
N TYR A 54 5.15 -1.96 20.17
CA TYR A 54 5.08 -3.06 19.20
C TYR A 54 3.68 -3.20 18.57
N GLY A 55 2.62 -2.99 19.35
CA GLY A 55 1.25 -3.05 18.84
C GLY A 55 0.93 -1.97 17.80
N GLU A 56 1.42 -0.74 18.00
CA GLU A 56 1.32 0.32 16.98
C GLU A 56 2.16 -0.01 15.75
N GLY A 57 3.39 -0.50 15.93
CA GLY A 57 4.26 -0.92 14.84
C GLY A 57 3.64 -2.02 13.97
N VAL A 58 2.97 -3.01 14.58
CA VAL A 58 2.26 -4.07 13.85
C VAL A 58 1.07 -3.52 13.05
N VAL A 59 0.31 -2.58 13.61
CA VAL A 59 -0.82 -1.94 12.90
C VAL A 59 -0.32 -1.09 11.74
N ALA A 60 0.74 -0.30 11.96
CA ALA A 60 1.36 0.49 10.91
C ALA A 60 1.90 -0.42 9.79
N PHE A 61 2.57 -1.51 10.14
CA PHE A 61 3.05 -2.51 9.19
C PHE A 61 1.90 -3.14 8.39
N ALA A 62 0.82 -3.56 9.05
CA ALA A 62 -0.37 -4.07 8.36
C ALA A 62 -0.99 -3.04 7.40
N ALA A 63 -0.94 -1.75 7.73
CA ALA A 63 -1.38 -0.69 6.85
C ALA A 63 -0.45 -0.49 5.63
N VAL A 64 0.86 -0.66 5.79
CA VAL A 64 1.82 -0.64 4.67
C VAL A 64 1.57 -1.80 3.72
N GLU A 65 1.40 -3.02 4.23
CA GLU A 65 1.21 -4.21 3.41
C GLU A 65 -0.21 -4.29 2.80
N GLY A 66 -1.21 -3.79 3.53
CA GLY A 66 -2.62 -3.96 3.19
C GLY A 66 -3.30 -2.75 2.56
N ILE A 67 -2.97 -1.52 2.98
CA ILE A 67 -3.62 -0.28 2.50
C ILE A 67 -2.73 0.42 1.49
N PHE A 68 -1.47 0.66 1.82
CA PHE A 68 -0.53 1.17 0.82
C PHE A 68 -0.40 0.17 -0.31
N PHE A 69 -0.26 0.68 -1.54
CA PHE A 69 -0.23 -0.10 -2.77
C PHE A 69 -1.55 -0.82 -3.14
N SER A 70 -2.56 -0.89 -2.27
CA SER A 70 -3.84 -1.54 -2.58
C SER A 70 -4.49 -0.96 -3.84
N GLY A 71 -4.44 0.36 -4.01
CA GLY A 71 -4.97 0.99 -5.20
C GLY A 71 -4.04 0.90 -6.41
N SER A 72 -2.72 0.76 -6.21
CA SER A 72 -1.77 0.43 -7.27
C SER A 72 -2.03 -0.98 -7.84
N PHE A 73 -2.18 -1.99 -6.97
CA PHE A 73 -2.57 -3.34 -7.38
C PHE A 73 -3.90 -3.33 -8.12
N ALA A 74 -4.91 -2.65 -7.58
CA ALA A 74 -6.22 -2.53 -8.23
C ALA A 74 -6.18 -1.77 -9.58
N SER A 75 -5.17 -0.91 -9.79
CA SER A 75 -4.93 -0.20 -11.05
C SER A 75 -4.26 -1.10 -12.09
N ILE A 76 -3.34 -1.97 -11.67
CA ILE A 76 -2.72 -2.94 -12.57
C ILE A 76 -3.72 -4.05 -12.95
N PHE A 77 -4.56 -4.52 -12.02
CA PHE A 77 -5.67 -5.42 -12.33
C PHE A 77 -6.67 -4.82 -13.33
N TRP A 78 -6.84 -3.50 -13.34
CA TRP A 78 -7.64 -2.82 -14.35
C TRP A 78 -7.03 -2.95 -15.76
N LEU A 79 -5.71 -2.91 -15.90
CA LEU A 79 -5.02 -3.19 -17.16
C LEU A 79 -5.21 -4.64 -17.60
N LYS A 80 -5.18 -5.59 -16.65
CA LYS A 80 -5.47 -7.01 -16.92
C LYS A 80 -6.86 -7.19 -17.53
N LYS A 81 -7.88 -6.52 -16.98
CA LYS A 81 -9.26 -6.57 -17.51
C LYS A 81 -9.34 -6.13 -18.98
N ARG A 82 -8.42 -5.26 -19.42
CA ARG A 82 -8.31 -4.76 -20.80
C ARG A 82 -7.38 -5.62 -21.68
N GLY A 83 -6.81 -6.70 -21.15
CA GLY A 83 -5.90 -7.58 -21.88
C GLY A 83 -4.52 -6.96 -22.14
N LEU A 84 -4.08 -6.00 -21.30
CA LEU A 84 -2.82 -5.28 -21.48
C LEU A 84 -1.74 -5.80 -20.52
N MET A 85 -0.48 -5.72 -20.97
CA MET A 85 0.72 -5.95 -20.15
C MET A 85 0.71 -7.29 -19.39
N PRO A 86 0.70 -8.44 -20.09
CA PRO A 86 0.57 -9.76 -19.46
C PRO A 86 1.70 -10.07 -18.45
N GLY A 87 2.93 -9.63 -18.73
CA GLY A 87 4.05 -9.80 -17.80
C GLY A 87 3.87 -9.04 -16.48
N LEU A 88 3.53 -7.74 -16.58
CA LEU A 88 3.24 -6.88 -15.43
C LEU A 88 2.06 -7.39 -14.61
N THR A 89 0.97 -7.77 -15.28
CA THR A 89 -0.25 -8.20 -14.59
C THR A 89 -0.08 -9.56 -13.91
N PHE A 90 0.70 -10.47 -14.51
CA PHE A 90 1.04 -11.74 -13.88
C PHE A 90 1.94 -11.57 -12.65
N SER A 91 3.00 -10.76 -12.73
CA SER A 91 3.84 -10.50 -11.55
C SER A 91 3.07 -9.78 -10.44
N ASN A 92 2.19 -8.84 -10.81
CA ASN A 92 1.30 -8.15 -9.87
C ASN A 92 0.37 -9.11 -9.12
N GLU A 93 -0.15 -10.15 -9.77
CA GLU A 93 -0.96 -11.18 -9.09
C GLU A 93 -0.19 -11.94 -8.02
N LEU A 94 1.07 -12.25 -8.29
CA LEU A 94 1.93 -12.95 -7.35
C LEU A 94 2.28 -12.06 -6.16
N ILE A 95 2.73 -10.83 -6.43
CA ILE A 95 3.11 -9.88 -5.38
C ILE A 95 1.91 -9.51 -4.51
N SER A 96 0.77 -9.15 -5.11
CA SER A 96 -0.44 -8.80 -4.33
C SER A 96 -0.99 -9.95 -3.48
N ARG A 97 -0.80 -11.21 -3.90
CA ARG A 97 -1.10 -12.38 -3.06
C ARG A 97 -0.16 -12.44 -1.86
N ASP A 98 1.13 -12.21 -2.09
CA ASP A 98 2.16 -12.29 -1.06
C ASP A 98 1.97 -11.16 -0.02
N GLU A 99 1.67 -9.93 -0.44
CA GLU A 99 1.36 -8.83 0.51
C GLU A 99 0.06 -9.07 1.28
N GLY A 100 -0.92 -9.73 0.66
CA GLY A 100 -2.12 -10.19 1.37
C GLY A 100 -1.77 -11.12 2.53
N LEU A 101 -0.86 -12.07 2.30
CA LEU A 101 -0.39 -13.00 3.33
C LEU A 101 0.42 -12.29 4.43
N HIS A 102 1.25 -11.30 4.08
CA HIS A 102 2.00 -10.49 5.06
C HIS A 102 1.05 -9.68 5.95
N CYS A 103 0.01 -9.08 5.36
CA CYS A 103 -1.03 -8.36 6.07
C CYS A 103 -1.83 -9.28 7.02
N ASP A 104 -2.25 -10.45 6.55
CA ASP A 104 -2.93 -11.47 7.36
C ASP A 104 -2.06 -11.90 8.56
N PHE A 105 -0.76 -12.07 8.32
CA PHE A 105 0.20 -12.42 9.36
C PHE A 105 0.35 -11.30 10.41
N ALA A 106 0.41 -10.03 9.99
CA ALA A 106 0.42 -8.90 10.90
C ALA A 106 -0.85 -8.88 11.78
N CYS A 107 -2.02 -9.12 11.19
CA CYS A 107 -3.28 -9.24 11.93
C CYS A 107 -3.25 -10.41 12.93
N LEU A 108 -2.66 -11.55 12.56
CA LEU A 108 -2.47 -12.68 13.46
C LEU A 108 -1.57 -12.31 14.65
N MET A 109 -0.44 -11.65 14.40
CA MET A 109 0.47 -11.19 15.46
C MET A 109 -0.24 -10.20 16.39
N PHE A 110 -1.01 -9.26 15.82
CA PHE A 110 -1.80 -8.31 16.60
C PHE A 110 -2.80 -9.02 17.52
N LYS A 111 -3.48 -10.08 17.04
CA LYS A 111 -4.43 -10.86 17.86
C LYS A 111 -3.78 -11.50 19.09
N GLN A 112 -2.52 -11.91 18.99
CA GLN A 112 -1.75 -12.52 20.08
C GLN A 112 -1.26 -11.51 21.13
N LEU A 113 -1.41 -10.20 20.88
CA LEU A 113 -0.98 -9.19 21.84
C LEU A 113 -1.86 -9.16 23.09
N VAL A 114 -1.20 -9.10 24.25
CA VAL A 114 -1.87 -8.87 25.54
C VAL A 114 -2.20 -7.39 25.71
N HIS A 115 -1.23 -6.51 25.45
CA HIS A 115 -1.38 -5.06 25.57
C HIS A 115 -1.51 -4.44 24.17
N LYS A 116 -2.75 -4.35 23.70
CA LYS A 116 -3.08 -3.74 22.39
C LYS A 116 -3.20 -2.22 22.53
N PRO A 117 -2.87 -1.44 21.48
CA PRO A 117 -3.26 -0.04 21.40
C PRO A 117 -4.79 0.10 21.44
N SER A 118 -5.28 1.27 21.84
CA SER A 118 -6.71 1.54 21.85
C SER A 118 -7.29 1.56 20.43
N GLU A 119 -8.59 1.30 20.30
CA GLU A 119 -9.26 1.36 19.00
C GLU A 119 -9.12 2.75 18.36
N GLU A 120 -9.17 3.83 19.15
CA GLU A 120 -8.98 5.20 18.65
C GLU A 120 -7.59 5.38 18.03
N ARG A 121 -6.55 4.83 18.67
CA ARG A 121 -5.19 4.92 18.15
C ARG A 121 -5.02 4.13 16.86
N VAL A 122 -5.59 2.92 16.79
CA VAL A 122 -5.60 2.11 15.56
C VAL A 122 -6.34 2.84 14.44
N ARG A 123 -7.52 3.40 14.73
CA ARG A 123 -8.31 4.19 13.77
C ARG A 123 -7.50 5.37 13.22
N GLU A 124 -6.76 6.08 14.07
CA GLU A 124 -5.91 7.19 13.64
C GLU A 124 -4.85 6.76 12.63
N ILE A 125 -4.12 5.67 12.93
CA ILE A 125 -3.08 5.12 12.04
C ILE A 125 -3.70 4.75 10.68
N ILE A 126 -4.81 4.02 10.70
CA ILE A 126 -5.52 3.56 9.49
C ILE A 126 -6.06 4.73 8.67
N ILE A 127 -6.71 5.72 9.29
CA ILE A 127 -7.26 6.89 8.58
C ILE A 127 -6.14 7.69 7.91
N ASN A 128 -4.99 7.85 8.58
CA ASN A 128 -3.86 8.54 7.99
C ASN A 128 -3.32 7.79 6.76
N ALA A 129 -3.21 6.47 6.83
CA ALA A 129 -2.82 5.64 5.68
C ALA A 129 -3.81 5.76 4.51
N ILE A 130 -5.12 5.71 4.78
CA ILE A 130 -6.17 5.89 3.75
C ILE A 130 -6.00 7.23 3.03
N ARG A 131 -5.84 8.32 3.78
CA ARG A 131 -5.71 9.67 3.21
C ARG A 131 -4.52 9.79 2.28
N ILE A 132 -3.38 9.24 2.68
CA ILE A 132 -2.15 9.23 1.89
C ILE A 132 -2.34 8.44 0.58
N GLU A 133 -2.89 7.22 0.65
CA GLU A 133 -3.11 6.39 -0.54
C GLU A 133 -4.16 7.00 -1.49
N GLN A 134 -5.22 7.62 -0.94
CA GLN A 134 -6.22 8.32 -1.74
C GLN A 134 -5.64 9.51 -2.48
N GLU A 135 -4.81 10.33 -1.82
CA GLU A 135 -4.12 11.46 -2.44
C GLU A 135 -3.16 10.99 -3.54
N LEU A 136 -2.39 9.93 -3.27
CA LEU A 136 -1.48 9.34 -4.26
C LEU A 136 -2.22 8.98 -5.56
N LEU A 137 -3.37 8.32 -5.47
CA LEU A 137 -4.07 7.76 -6.63
C LEU A 137 -5.14 8.67 -7.25
N THR A 138 -5.44 9.79 -6.62
CA THR A 138 -6.42 10.76 -7.16
C THR A 138 -5.80 12.08 -7.54
N GLU A 139 -4.65 12.44 -6.99
CA GLU A 139 -3.98 13.73 -7.23
C GLU A 139 -2.60 13.54 -7.85
N ALA A 140 -1.70 12.78 -7.22
CA ALA A 140 -0.32 12.67 -7.68
C ALA A 140 -0.15 11.76 -8.92
N LEU A 141 -0.79 10.60 -8.91
CA LEU A 141 -0.87 9.65 -10.02
C LEU A 141 -2.34 9.30 -10.28
N PRO A 142 -3.13 10.24 -10.84
CA PRO A 142 -4.56 10.05 -10.97
C PRO A 142 -4.89 8.81 -11.81
N VAL A 143 -5.67 7.89 -11.25
CA VAL A 143 -6.11 6.66 -11.94
C VAL A 143 -6.95 6.94 -13.20
N LYS A 144 -7.40 8.19 -13.36
CA LYS A 144 -8.01 8.69 -14.59
C LYS A 144 -7.07 8.56 -15.81
N LEU A 145 -5.76 8.62 -15.61
CA LEU A 145 -4.75 8.44 -16.66
C LEU A 145 -4.88 7.08 -17.36
N ILE A 146 -5.37 6.06 -16.65
CA ILE A 146 -5.60 4.70 -17.20
C ILE A 146 -7.10 4.41 -17.45
N GLY A 147 -7.95 5.43 -17.38
CA GLY A 147 -9.39 5.33 -17.63
C GLY A 147 -10.22 4.77 -16.47
N LYS A 148 -9.72 4.85 -15.23
CA LYS A 148 -10.45 4.45 -14.02
C LYS A 148 -11.05 5.67 -13.31
N ASN A 149 -12.15 5.47 -12.59
CA ASN A 149 -12.83 6.52 -11.84
C ASN A 149 -12.15 6.75 -10.47
N CYS A 150 -11.72 7.97 -10.19
CA CYS A 150 -11.07 8.33 -8.93
C CYS A 150 -11.97 8.13 -7.70
N THR A 151 -13.27 8.40 -7.81
CA THR A 151 -14.25 8.17 -6.73
C THR A 151 -14.33 6.69 -6.37
N LEU A 152 -14.43 5.81 -7.39
CA LEU A 152 -14.42 4.36 -7.16
C LEU A 152 -13.10 3.88 -6.58
N MET A 153 -11.98 4.53 -6.91
CA MET A 153 -10.69 4.19 -6.30
C MET A 153 -10.66 4.57 -4.82
N LYS A 154 -11.17 5.75 -4.45
CA LYS A 154 -11.28 6.14 -3.03
C LYS A 154 -12.09 5.12 -2.25
N GLN A 155 -13.28 4.77 -2.73
CA GLN A 155 -14.13 3.74 -2.11
C GLN A 155 -13.46 2.37 -2.03
N CYS A 156 -12.66 1.99 -3.03
CA CYS A 156 -11.89 0.75 -3.01
C CYS A 156 -10.87 0.75 -1.87
N ILE A 157 -10.15 1.85 -1.65
CA ILE A 157 -9.16 1.99 -0.56
C ILE A 157 -9.88 1.94 0.79
N GLU A 158 -11.01 2.62 0.90
CA GLU A 158 -11.84 2.64 2.12
C GLU A 158 -12.35 1.24 2.47
N PHE A 159 -12.83 0.50 1.48
CA PHE A 159 -13.25 -0.90 1.64
C PHE A 159 -12.11 -1.80 2.14
N VAL A 160 -10.90 -1.65 1.58
CA VAL A 160 -9.73 -2.43 2.00
C VAL A 160 -9.36 -2.11 3.45
N ALA A 161 -9.40 -0.83 3.83
CA ALA A 161 -9.12 -0.42 5.20
C ALA A 161 -10.18 -0.88 6.20
N ASP A 162 -11.46 -0.85 5.84
CA ASP A 162 -12.55 -1.39 6.66
C ASP A 162 -12.39 -2.91 6.86
N ARG A 163 -11.96 -3.64 5.82
CA ARG A 163 -11.63 -5.07 5.95
C ARG A 163 -10.48 -5.29 6.93
N LEU A 164 -9.40 -4.53 6.83
CA LEU A 164 -8.27 -4.61 7.75
C LEU A 164 -8.70 -4.34 9.21
N MET A 165 -9.56 -3.34 9.43
CA MET A 165 -10.09 -3.03 10.75
C MET A 165 -10.88 -4.18 11.36
N LEU A 166 -11.73 -4.84 10.55
CA LEU A 166 -12.45 -6.04 10.98
C LEU A 166 -11.49 -7.19 11.31
N GLU A 167 -10.44 -7.38 10.51
CA GLU A 167 -9.44 -8.44 10.74
C GLU A 167 -8.61 -8.21 12.00
N LEU A 168 -8.34 -6.94 12.35
CA LEU A 168 -7.72 -6.54 13.61
C LEU A 168 -8.67 -6.68 14.82
N GLY A 169 -9.95 -6.94 14.58
CA GLY A 169 -10.98 -7.17 15.61
C GLY A 169 -11.74 -5.91 16.04
N PHE A 170 -11.69 -4.84 15.24
CA PHE A 170 -12.37 -3.59 15.49
C PHE A 170 -13.57 -3.38 14.56
N SER A 171 -14.33 -2.31 14.79
CA SER A 171 -15.44 -1.94 13.93
C SER A 171 -14.97 -1.13 12.70
N LYS A 172 -15.79 -1.11 11.64
CA LYS A 172 -15.50 -0.34 10.42
C LYS A 172 -15.21 1.12 10.74
N VAL A 173 -14.33 1.72 9.94
CA VAL A 173 -13.91 3.12 10.08
C VAL A 173 -14.83 4.04 9.31
N LEU A 174 -15.15 3.68 8.06
CA LEU A 174 -15.87 4.57 7.14
C LEU A 174 -17.29 4.11 6.86
N GLY A 175 -17.58 2.82 7.06
CA GLY A 175 -18.93 2.31 7.29
C GLY A 175 -19.82 2.36 6.05
N ASP A 176 -19.92 1.22 5.38
CA ASP A 176 -21.11 0.80 4.64
C ASP A 176 -21.83 -0.35 5.38
#